data_AF-A0A813FDR7-F1
#
_entry.id   AF-A0A813FDR7-F1
#
_cell.length_a   1.000
_cell.length_b   1.000
_cell.length_c   1.000
_cell.angle_alpha   90.00
_cell.angle_beta   90.00
_cell.angle_gamma   90.00
#
_symmetry.space_group_name_H-M   'P 1'
#
loop_
_entity.id
_entity.type
_entity.pdbx_description
1 polymer ?
#
loop_
_entity_poly.entity_id
_entity_poly.type
_entity_poly.pdbx_seq_one_letter_code
_entity_poly.pdbx_strand_id
1 'polypeptide(L)'
;MFPQLEDYLASDPLHDPGADDEDEQWVVEKLLQPDASNVRTTDAVLNCPGCFTPVCYQCQAHAKHNRQWRASEVRNCVVDKSASLSMGIGDPTEYFAVRCEICKADVGLQDPEGVYHLFHVLESLA
;
A
#
# COMPACT_ATOMS: atom_id res chain seq x y z
N MET A 1 12.02 -32.97 -34.25
CA MET A 1 10.60 -32.72 -33.92
C MET A 1 10.61 -32.35 -32.45
N PHE A 2 10.61 -31.05 -32.16
CA PHE A 2 10.59 -30.57 -30.78
C PHE A 2 9.19 -30.87 -30.23
N PRO A 3 9.05 -31.48 -29.03
CA PRO A 3 7.76 -31.52 -28.35
C PRO A 3 7.20 -30.10 -28.31
N GLN A 4 5.93 -29.94 -28.61
CA GLN A 4 5.28 -28.64 -28.54
C GLN A 4 5.42 -28.15 -27.09
N LEU A 5 5.86 -26.91 -26.90
CA LEU A 5 6.15 -26.32 -25.57
C LEU A 5 5.00 -26.53 -24.56
N GLU A 6 3.77 -26.57 -25.09
CA GLU A 6 2.52 -26.83 -24.37
C GLU A 6 2.50 -28.24 -23.73
N ASP A 7 2.96 -29.28 -24.42
CA ASP A 7 3.05 -30.64 -23.88
C ASP A 7 4.09 -30.75 -22.77
N TYR A 8 5.17 -29.97 -22.87
CA TYR A 8 6.23 -29.91 -21.87
C TYR A 8 5.73 -29.23 -20.59
N LEU A 9 5.09 -28.07 -20.71
CA LEU A 9 4.49 -27.32 -19.60
C LEU A 9 3.37 -28.11 -18.93
N ALA A 10 2.51 -28.79 -19.70
CA ALA A 10 1.44 -29.62 -19.15
C ALA A 10 1.95 -30.87 -18.40
N SER A 11 3.19 -31.30 -18.69
CA SER A 11 3.84 -32.44 -18.02
C SER A 11 4.74 -32.05 -16.87
N ASP A 12 5.02 -30.74 -16.68
CA ASP A 12 5.90 -30.24 -15.63
C ASP A 12 5.18 -30.27 -14.28
N PRO A 13 5.62 -31.12 -13.32
CA PRO A 13 5.00 -31.20 -12.00
C PRO A 13 5.14 -29.91 -11.17
N LEU A 14 5.95 -28.95 -11.61
CA LEU A 14 6.14 -27.66 -10.96
C LEU A 14 5.31 -26.53 -11.58
N HIS A 15 4.67 -26.75 -12.74
CA HIS A 15 3.83 -25.75 -13.39
C HIS A 15 2.37 -25.97 -13.03
N ASP A 16 1.80 -25.02 -12.29
CA ASP A 16 0.36 -24.93 -12.07
C ASP A 16 -0.22 -23.89 -13.06
N PRO A 17 -1.06 -24.31 -14.02
CA PRO A 17 -1.64 -23.39 -15.00
C PRO A 17 -2.69 -22.45 -14.39
N GLY A 18 -3.18 -22.71 -13.17
CA GLY A 18 -4.15 -21.86 -12.47
C GLY A 18 -3.55 -20.88 -11.46
N ALA A 19 -2.25 -20.99 -11.16
CA ALA A 19 -1.61 -20.17 -10.12
C ALA A 19 -1.71 -18.67 -10.40
N ASP A 20 -1.57 -18.26 -11.66
CA ASP A 20 -1.68 -16.84 -12.05
C ASP A 20 -3.08 -16.27 -11.76
N ASP A 21 -4.14 -17.05 -12.06
CA ASP A 21 -5.53 -16.65 -11.82
C ASP A 21 -5.85 -16.57 -10.32
N GLU A 22 -5.28 -17.48 -9.52
CA GLU A 22 -5.44 -17.49 -8.06
C GLU A 22 -4.70 -16.32 -7.41
N ASP A 23 -3.49 -16.02 -7.86
CA ASP A 23 -2.69 -14.89 -7.39
C ASP A 23 -3.35 -13.55 -7.75
N GLU A 24 -3.91 -13.41 -8.95
CA GLU A 24 -4.66 -12.22 -9.35
C GLU A 24 -5.88 -12.00 -8.43
N GLN A 25 -6.67 -13.05 -8.18
CA GLN A 25 -7.81 -12.98 -7.27
C GLN A 25 -7.40 -12.58 -5.86
N TRP A 26 -6.28 -13.13 -5.37
CA TRP A 26 -5.75 -12.77 -4.05
C TRP A 26 -5.34 -11.30 -3.98
N VAL A 27 -4.65 -10.77 -5.01
CA VAL A 27 -4.25 -9.35 -5.08
C VAL A 27 -5.48 -8.46 -5.04
N VAL A 28 -6.50 -8.78 -5.84
CA VAL A 28 -7.76 -8.04 -5.86
C VAL A 28 -8.40 -8.04 -4.47
N GLU A 29 -8.55 -9.21 -3.84
CA GLU A 29 -9.22 -9.34 -2.54
C GLU A 29 -8.43 -8.67 -1.40
N LYS A 30 -7.12 -8.88 -1.34
CA LYS A 30 -6.30 -8.53 -0.18
C LYS A 30 -5.59 -7.18 -0.28
N LEU A 31 -5.25 -6.73 -1.49
CA LEU A 31 -4.51 -5.49 -1.70
C LEU A 31 -5.38 -4.36 -2.24
N LEU A 32 -6.35 -4.66 -3.11
CA LEU A 32 -7.18 -3.64 -3.75
C LEU A 32 -8.52 -3.40 -3.04
N GLN A 33 -8.91 -4.27 -2.10
CA GLN A 33 -10.16 -4.23 -1.32
C GLN A 33 -11.34 -3.62 -2.09
N PRO A 34 -11.93 -4.36 -3.05
CA PRO A 34 -13.07 -3.88 -3.80
C PRO A 34 -14.28 -3.89 -2.87
N ASP A 35 -14.77 -2.72 -2.47
CA ASP A 35 -16.20 -2.65 -2.19
C ASP A 35 -16.92 -3.07 -3.48
N ALA A 36 -17.95 -3.91 -3.38
CA ALA A 36 -18.55 -4.66 -4.51
C ALA A 36 -19.12 -3.81 -5.67
N SER A 37 -18.95 -2.48 -5.62
CA SER A 37 -19.32 -1.52 -6.67
C SER A 37 -18.17 -0.63 -7.14
N ASN A 38 -16.99 -0.73 -6.53
CA ASN A 38 -15.86 0.13 -6.84
C ASN A 38 -14.56 -0.67 -6.65
N VAL A 39 -13.98 -1.11 -7.77
CA VAL A 39 -12.52 -1.17 -7.86
C VAL A 39 -12.08 0.27 -7.59
N ARG A 40 -11.87 0.66 -6.33
CA ARG A 40 -11.42 2.02 -6.03
C ARG A 40 -10.07 2.15 -6.71
N THR A 41 -10.06 2.81 -7.86
CA THR A 41 -8.84 3.20 -8.55
C THR A 41 -7.97 3.90 -7.52
N THR A 42 -6.88 3.25 -7.15
CA THR A 42 -5.89 3.87 -6.27
C THR A 42 -5.16 4.91 -7.10
N ASP A 43 -4.88 6.07 -6.53
CA ASP A 43 -4.14 7.11 -7.25
C ASP A 43 -2.66 6.74 -7.41
N ALA A 44 -2.13 5.89 -6.52
CA ALA A 44 -0.77 5.35 -6.59
C ALA A 44 -0.59 4.11 -5.68
N VAL A 45 0.42 3.31 -5.98
CA VAL A 45 1.05 2.42 -4.99
C VAL A 45 2.20 3.19 -4.33
N LEU A 46 2.24 3.21 -3.00
CA LEU A 46 3.19 4.01 -2.23
C LEU A 46 4.24 3.11 -1.58
N ASN A 47 5.50 3.51 -1.68
CA ASN A 47 6.64 2.75 -1.19
C ASN A 47 7.46 3.56 -0.19
N CYS A 48 8.07 2.86 0.78
CA CYS A 48 8.99 3.46 1.72
C CYS A 48 10.23 4.02 1.00
N PRO A 49 10.65 5.28 1.27
CA PRO A 49 11.81 5.88 0.61
C PRO A 49 13.15 5.27 1.04
N GLY A 50 13.21 4.63 2.21
CA GLY A 50 14.45 4.05 2.74
C GLY A 50 14.76 2.64 2.24
N CYS A 51 13.73 1.82 2.05
CA CYS A 51 13.88 0.39 1.71
C CYS A 51 12.98 -0.08 0.57
N PHE A 52 12.24 0.82 -0.08
CA PHE A 52 11.35 0.54 -1.22
C PHE A 52 10.24 -0.46 -0.94
N THR A 53 10.02 -0.83 0.33
CA THR A 53 8.92 -1.72 0.71
C THR A 53 7.58 -1.01 0.48
N PRO A 54 6.60 -1.67 -0.15
CA PRO A 54 5.26 -1.11 -0.31
C PRO A 54 4.63 -0.81 1.05
N VAL A 55 4.17 0.42 1.23
CA VAL A 55 3.54 0.89 2.46
C VAL A 55 2.05 1.14 2.31
N CYS A 56 1.55 1.29 1.08
CA CYS A 56 0.11 1.43 0.83
C CYS A 56 -0.22 1.03 -0.61
N TYR A 57 -1.27 0.23 -0.78
CA TYR A 57 -1.78 -0.19 -2.08
C TYR A 57 -3.05 0.55 -2.49
N GLN A 58 -3.72 1.21 -1.54
CA GLN A 58 -4.99 1.90 -1.76
C GLN A 58 -4.96 3.27 -1.11
N CYS A 59 -4.77 4.30 -1.93
CA CYS A 59 -4.70 5.67 -1.46
C CYS A 59 -5.38 6.64 -2.43
N GLN A 60 -5.70 7.81 -1.89
CA GLN A 60 -6.23 8.94 -2.64
C GLN A 60 -5.25 10.11 -2.56
N ALA A 61 -4.88 10.67 -3.70
CA ALA A 61 -4.06 11.86 -3.79
C ALA A 61 -4.79 13.06 -3.17
N HIS A 62 -4.05 13.85 -2.41
CA HIS A 62 -4.60 15.04 -1.80
C HIS A 62 -4.85 16.13 -2.85
N ALA A 63 -6.09 16.59 -2.98
CA ALA A 63 -6.48 17.55 -4.02
C ALA A 63 -5.70 18.88 -4.01
N LYS A 64 -5.20 19.32 -2.85
CA LYS A 64 -4.52 20.62 -2.68
C LYS A 64 -2.99 20.50 -2.60
N HIS A 65 -2.46 19.38 -2.16
CA HIS A 65 -1.04 19.25 -1.84
C HIS A 65 -0.46 18.15 -2.70
N ASN A 66 0.46 18.54 -3.58
CA ASN A 66 1.12 17.58 -4.44
C ASN A 66 1.98 16.63 -3.59
N ARG A 67 2.07 15.36 -4.01
CA ARG A 67 2.82 14.30 -3.31
C ARG A 67 2.38 14.07 -1.85
N GLN A 68 1.08 14.20 -1.60
CA GLN A 68 0.47 13.77 -0.34
C GLN A 68 -0.71 12.87 -0.65
N TRP A 69 -0.88 11.83 0.15
CA TRP A 69 -1.92 10.84 -0.04
C TRP A 69 -2.64 10.54 1.26
N ARG A 70 -3.91 10.18 1.15
CA ARG A 70 -4.73 9.69 2.26
C ARG A 70 -5.10 8.24 2.05
N ALA A 71 -5.03 7.45 3.11
CA ALA A 71 -5.40 6.05 3.09
C ALA A 71 -6.16 5.65 4.36
N SER A 72 -7.03 4.66 4.24
CA SER A 72 -7.70 4.01 5.37
C SER A 72 -6.88 2.87 5.96
N GLU A 73 -5.99 2.27 5.18
CA GLU A 73 -5.11 1.18 5.60
C GLU A 73 -3.70 1.37 5.03
N VAL A 74 -2.71 0.88 5.77
CA VAL A 74 -1.30 0.82 5.38
C VAL A 74 -0.77 -0.60 5.56
N ARG A 75 0.27 -0.95 4.81
CA ARG A 75 1.01 -2.21 4.94
C ARG A 75 2.42 -1.91 5.43
N ASN A 76 3.05 -2.87 6.13
CA ASN A 76 4.46 -2.76 6.55
C ASN A 76 4.78 -1.46 7.31
N CYS A 77 3.83 -0.98 8.11
CA CYS A 77 3.91 0.29 8.85
C CYS A 77 3.49 0.10 10.30
N VAL A 78 4.10 0.88 11.19
CA VAL A 78 3.78 0.95 12.61
C VAL A 78 3.44 2.39 12.97
N VAL A 79 2.36 2.56 13.73
CA VAL A 79 1.98 3.86 14.30
C VAL A 79 2.66 4.02 15.66
N ASP A 80 3.54 5.00 15.78
CA ASP A 80 4.19 5.36 17.03
C ASP A 80 3.26 6.22 17.88
N LYS A 81 2.57 5.56 18.81
CA LYS A 81 1.67 6.21 19.78
C LYS A 81 2.39 6.73 21.04
N SER A 82 3.71 6.62 21.10
CA SER A 82 4.48 7.07 22.27
C SER A 82 4.66 8.59 22.34
N ALA A 83 4.53 9.27 21.19
CA ALA A 83 4.63 10.71 21.08
C ALA A 83 3.53 11.23 20.15
N SER A 84 2.61 12.06 20.69
CA SER A 84 1.67 12.81 19.86
C SER A 84 2.34 14.08 19.32
N LEU A 85 1.96 14.44 18.10
CA LEU A 85 2.38 15.65 17.39
C LEU A 85 1.16 16.56 17.22
N SER A 86 1.37 17.88 17.29
CA SER A 86 0.34 18.87 16.95
C SER A 86 0.85 19.79 15.84
N MET A 87 -0.04 20.18 14.94
CA MET A 87 0.31 20.98 13.75
C MET A 87 0.43 22.49 14.04
N GLY A 88 0.02 22.93 15.23
CA GLY A 88 0.10 24.32 15.63
C GLY A 88 -0.15 24.55 17.11
N ILE A 89 0.24 25.73 17.59
CA ILE A 89 -0.02 26.17 18.96
C ILE A 89 -1.54 26.35 19.12
N GLY A 90 -2.15 25.53 19.97
CA GLY A 90 -3.59 25.56 20.24
C GLY A 90 -4.44 24.66 19.33
N ASP A 91 -3.82 23.86 18.46
CA ASP A 91 -4.52 22.80 17.74
C ASP A 91 -4.77 21.62 18.70
N PRO A 92 -6.04 21.27 19.00
CA PRO A 92 -6.36 20.14 19.87
C PRO A 92 -6.13 18.78 19.18
N THR A 93 -5.86 18.75 17.88
CA THR A 93 -5.72 17.50 17.13
C THR A 93 -4.35 16.87 17.36
N GLU A 94 -4.37 15.64 17.86
CA GLU A 94 -3.17 14.83 18.06
C GLU A 94 -2.93 13.92 16.85
N TYR A 95 -1.72 13.98 16.31
CA TYR A 95 -1.27 13.13 15.22
C TYR A 95 -0.20 12.17 15.72
N PHE A 96 -0.14 10.96 15.15
CA PHE A 96 0.86 9.96 15.50
C PHE A 96 1.74 9.65 14.30
N ALA A 97 3.05 9.52 14.53
CA ALA A 97 4.00 9.22 13.46
C ALA A 97 3.76 7.81 12.90
N VAL A 98 3.74 7.70 11.58
CA VAL A 98 3.65 6.42 10.86
C VAL A 98 5.04 6.11 10.32
N ARG A 99 5.61 4.99 10.75
CA ARG A 99 6.95 4.55 10.38
C ARG A 99 6.92 3.24 9.63
N CYS A 100 7.83 3.09 8.66
CA CYS A 100 8.08 1.81 8.03
C CYS A 100 8.53 0.79 9.08
N GLU A 101 7.91 -0.38 9.08
CA GLU A 101 8.25 -1.46 10.02
C GLU A 101 9.67 -1.99 9.80
N ILE A 102 10.15 -1.96 8.56
CA ILE A 102 11.42 -2.58 8.15
C ILE A 102 12.61 -1.68 8.45
N CYS A 103 12.61 -0.45 7.93
CA CYS A 103 13.76 0.47 8.04
C CYS A 103 13.54 1.63 9.03
N LYS A 104 12.37 1.72 9.67
CA LYS A 104 11.98 2.75 10.64
C LYS A 104 11.91 4.18 10.10
N ALA A 105 12.03 4.38 8.78
CA ALA A 105 11.83 5.68 8.15
C ALA A 105 10.39 6.19 8.41
N ASP A 106 10.27 7.49 8.70
CA ASP A 106 8.96 8.15 8.80
C ASP A 106 8.34 8.25 7.40
N VAL A 107 7.12 7.75 7.26
CA VAL A 107 6.38 7.72 5.98
C VAL A 107 5.11 8.58 6.00
N GLY A 108 4.63 8.96 7.17
CA GLY A 108 3.46 9.83 7.30
C GLY A 108 2.99 10.03 8.74
N LEU A 109 1.73 10.42 8.87
CA LEU A 109 1.03 10.64 10.15
C LEU A 109 -0.33 9.93 10.14
N GLN A 110 -0.80 9.49 11.29
CA GLN A 110 -2.18 9.05 11.51
C GLN A 110 -2.91 10.10 12.33
N ASP A 111 -4.12 10.49 11.91
CA ASP A 111 -4.98 11.40 12.65
C ASP A 111 -5.87 10.67 13.68
N PRO A 112 -6.60 11.38 14.54
CA PRO A 112 -7.48 10.76 15.53
C PRO A 112 -8.64 9.94 14.95
N GLU A 113 -9.02 10.21 13.70
CA GLU A 113 -10.08 9.49 12.98
C GLU A 113 -9.55 8.17 12.38
N GLY A 114 -8.24 7.92 12.51
CA GLY A 114 -7.57 6.72 12.03
C GLY A 114 -7.11 6.81 10.58
N VAL A 115 -7.25 7.97 9.93
CA VAL A 115 -6.84 8.18 8.54
C VAL A 115 -5.33 8.43 8.50
N TYR A 116 -4.67 7.78 7.55
CA TYR A 116 -3.24 7.91 7.30
C TYR A 116 -2.99 9.00 6.27
N HIS A 117 -2.14 9.97 6.61
CA HIS A 117 -1.65 11.04 5.74
C HIS A 117 -0.19 10.74 5.39
N LEU A 118 0.07 10.30 4.16
CA LEU A 118 1.37 9.85 3.67
C LEU A 118 2.01 10.94 2.80
N PHE A 119 3.28 11.30 3.05
CA PHE A 119 3.96 12.41 2.36
C PHE A 119 5.49 12.24 2.22
N HIS A 120 6.09 11.27 2.91
CA HIS A 120 7.49 10.87 2.73
C HIS A 120 7.55 9.48 2.09
N VAL A 121 6.97 9.37 0.89
CA VAL A 121 6.81 8.11 0.17
C VAL A 121 7.19 8.25 -1.29
N LEU A 122 7.53 7.13 -1.93
CA LEU A 122 7.76 7.05 -3.36
C LEU A 122 6.52 6.51 -4.05
N GLU A 123 5.96 7.30 -4.96
CA GLU A 123 4.85 6.87 -5.81
C GLU A 123 5.34 5.88 -6.89
N SER A 124 4.54 4.85 -7.13
CA SER A 124 4.65 3.95 -8.26
C SER A 124 3.30 3.87 -8.96
N LEU A 125 3.33 3.60 -10.27
CA LEU A 125 2.14 3.51 -11.08
C LEU A 125 1.19 2.43 -10.53
N ALA A 126 -0.07 2.81 -10.41
CA ALA A 126 -1.19 1.94 -10.08
C ALA A 126 -1.62 1.11 -11.30
#